data_AF-I4H6Y4-F1
#
_entry.id   AF-I4H6Y4-F1
#
_cell.length_a   1.000
_cell.length_b   1.000
_cell.length_c   1.000
_cell.angle_alpha   90.00
_cell.angle_beta   90.00
_cell.angle_gamma   90.00
#
_symmetry.space_group_name_H-M   'P 1'
#
loop_
_entity.id
_entity.type
_entity.pdbx_description
1 polymer ?
#
loop_
_entity_poly.entity_id
_entity_poly.type
_entity_poly.pdbx_seq_one_letter_code
_entity_poly.pdbx_strand_id
1 'polypeptide(L)' 'MTVIYKDPLERLEIFLDEYQPQLEKALKAIQIIKNTDPNSEEFSQAIADLHVCSTVLEPYSEGMVEAIDQFTEDRPDD' A
#
# COMPACT_ATOMS: atom_id res chain seq x y z
N MET A 1 23.85 -8.96 2.71
CA MET A 1 23.27 -10.11 3.42
C MET A 1 21.84 -10.22 2.91
N THR A 2 21.61 -11.09 1.93
CA THR A 2 20.28 -11.29 1.34
C THR A 2 19.47 -12.13 2.31
N VAL A 3 18.46 -11.51 2.91
CA VAL A 3 17.47 -12.24 3.70
C VAL A 3 16.66 -13.07 2.70
N ILE A 4 16.99 -14.36 2.60
CA ILE A 4 16.20 -15.32 1.82
C ILE A 4 14.93 -15.54 2.64
N TYR A 5 13.87 -14.80 2.31
CA TYR A 5 12.53 -15.11 2.81
C TYR A 5 12.19 -16.52 2.34
N LYS A 6 11.79 -17.37 3.28
CA LYS A 6 11.68 -18.82 3.06
C LYS A 6 10.46 -19.22 2.25
N ASP A 7 9.51 -18.30 2.07
CA ASP A 7 8.31 -18.50 1.28
C ASP A 7 7.83 -17.16 0.67
N PRO A 8 7.57 -17.08 -0.64
CA PRO A 8 6.95 -15.90 -1.25
C PRO A 8 5.63 -15.49 -0.58
N LEU A 9 4.92 -16.44 0.06
CA LEU A 9 3.67 -16.16 0.79
C LEU A 9 3.91 -15.29 2.00
N GLU A 10 4.92 -15.63 2.82
CA GLU A 10 5.25 -14.89 4.03
C GLU A 10 5.62 -13.44 3.68
N ARG A 11 6.34 -13.23 2.57
CA ARG A 11 6.69 -11.89 2.10
C ARG A 11 5.47 -11.12 1.60
N LEU A 12 4.56 -11.77 0.88
CA LEU A 12 3.31 -11.17 0.42
C LEU A 12 2.41 -10.79 1.61
N GLU A 13 2.28 -11.66 2.62
CA GLU A 13 1.50 -11.39 3.83
C GLU A 13 2.01 -10.15 4.58
N ILE A 14 3.33 -10.01 4.75
CA ILE A 14 3.93 -8.81 5.37
C ILE A 14 3.54 -7.55 4.59
N PHE A 15 3.62 -7.58 3.26
CA PHE A 15 3.25 -6.43 2.46
C PHE A 15 1.74 -6.14 2.56
N LEU A 16 0.88 -7.17 2.58
CA LEU A 16 -0.57 -7.02 2.74
C LEU A 16 -0.95 -6.39 4.08
N ASP A 17 -0.34 -6.88 5.17
CA ASP A 17 -0.60 -6.39 6.53
C ASP A 17 -0.18 -4.92 6.72
N GLU A 18 0.91 -4.50 6.08
CA GLU A 18 1.39 -3.11 6.16
C GLU A 18 0.65 -2.18 5.18
N TYR A 19 0.24 -2.69 4.02
CA TYR A 19 -0.44 -1.92 2.98
C TYR A 19 -1.89 -1.60 3.33
N GLN A 20 -2.65 -2.61 3.80
CA GLN A 20 -4.08 -2.48 4.10
C GLN A 20 -4.41 -1.28 5.01
N PRO A 21 -3.77 -1.08 6.18
CA PRO A 21 -4.12 0.04 7.07
C PRO A 21 -3.81 1.40 6.45
N GLN A 22 -2.80 1.49 5.59
CA GLN A 22 -2.45 2.73 4.89
C GLN A 22 -3.45 3.00 3.76
N LEU A 23 -3.95 1.97 3.09
CA LEU A 23 -4.99 2.09 2.08
C LEU A 23 -6.30 2.57 2.72
N GLU A 24 -6.68 2.03 3.88
CA GLU A 24 -7.85 2.48 4.62
C GLU A 24 -7.77 3.95 5.04
N LYS A 25 -6.58 4.41 5.46
CA LYS A 25 -6.33 5.83 5.76
C LYS A 25 -6.43 6.71 4.51
N ALA A 26 -5.82 6.28 3.40
CA ALA A 26 -5.92 6.99 2.12
C ALA A 26 -7.37 7.12 1.66
N LEU A 27 -8.16 6.05 1.77
CA LEU A 27 -9.59 6.07 1.42
C LEU A 27 -10.38 7.06 2.28
N LYS A 28 -10.11 7.12 3.59
CA LYS A 28 -10.73 8.11 4.49
C LYS A 28 -10.34 9.54 4.11
N ALA A 29 -9.05 9.78 3.86
CA ALA A 29 -8.57 11.10 3.42
C ALA A 29 -9.24 11.53 2.11
N ILE A 30 -9.37 10.63 1.12
CA ILE A 30 -10.08 10.90 -0.13
C ILE A 30 -11.55 11.24 0.11
N GLN A 31 -12.23 10.54 1.04
CA GLN A 31 -13.60 10.86 1.39
C GLN A 31 -13.73 12.25 1.99
N ILE A 32 -12.82 12.64 2.89
CA ILE A 32 -12.79 13.98 3.48
C ILE A 32 -12.57 15.04 2.39
N ILE A 33 -11.55 14.88 1.54
CA ILE A 33 -11.25 15.80 0.42
C ILE A 33 -12.48 16.03 -0.47
N LYS A 34 -13.28 14.98 -0.73
CA LYS A 34 -14.45 15.06 -1.60
C LYS A 34 -15.68 15.72 -0.96
N ASN A 35 -15.77 15.71 0.37
CA ASN A 35 -17.00 16.09 1.08
C ASN A 35 -16.85 17.35 1.95
N THR A 36 -15.65 17.94 2.03
CA THR A 36 -15.37 19.08 2.93
C THR A 36 -15.00 20.34 2.14
N ASP A 37 -15.15 21.51 2.77
CA ASP A 37 -14.79 22.78 2.15
C ASP A 37 -13.27 22.85 1.87
N PRO A 38 -12.83 23.24 0.65
CA PRO A 38 -11.41 23.32 0.31
C PRO A 38 -10.57 24.27 1.16
N ASN A 39 -11.19 25.24 1.84
CA ASN A 39 -10.52 26.19 2.74
C ASN A 39 -10.59 25.76 4.20
N SER A 40 -11.16 24.60 4.50
CA SER A 40 -11.20 24.06 5.86
C SER A 40 -9.85 23.45 6.27
N GLU A 41 -9.58 23.48 7.57
CA GLU A 41 -8.43 22.80 8.16
C GLU A 41 -8.50 21.28 7.92
N GLU A 42 -9.70 20.71 7.97
CA GLU A 42 -9.95 19.29 7.73
C GLU A 42 -9.55 18.85 6.31
N PHE A 43 -9.86 19.67 5.29
CA PHE A 43 -9.40 19.42 3.93
C PHE A 43 -7.88 19.46 3.83
N SER A 44 -7.24 20.46 4.44
CA SER A 44 -5.78 20.60 4.43
C SER A 44 -5.09 19.40 5.11
N GLN A 45 -5.63 18.95 6.24
CA GLN A 45 -5.15 17.76 6.93
C GLN A 45 -5.32 16.50 6.08
N ALA A 46 -6.47 16.32 5.42
CA ALA A 46 -6.71 15.17 4.56
C ALA A 46 -5.77 15.12 3.35
N ILE A 47 -5.40 16.27 2.78
CA ILE A 47 -4.38 16.32 1.72
C ILE A 47 -3.02 15.88 2.24
N ALA A 48 -2.62 16.35 3.42
CA ALA A 48 -1.36 15.94 4.05
C ALA A 48 -1.34 14.43 4.37
N ASP A 49 -2.44 13.91 4.93
CA ASP A 49 -2.59 12.49 5.23
C ASP A 49 -2.55 11.64 3.96
N LEU A 50 -3.24 12.07 2.89
CA LEU A 50 -3.21 11.38 1.60
C LEU A 50 -1.80 11.38 1.00
N HIS A 51 -1.06 12.48 1.12
CA HIS A 51 0.32 12.56 0.65
C HIS A 51 1.21 11.55 1.37
N VAL A 52 1.15 11.50 2.71
CA VAL A 52 1.90 10.52 3.51
C VAL A 52 1.51 9.10 3.13
N CYS A 53 0.20 8.81 3.04
CA CYS A 53 -0.26 7.47 2.67
C CYS A 53 0.27 7.08 1.28
N SER A 54 0.25 7.99 0.31
CA SER A 54 0.73 7.72 -1.05
C SER A 54 2.21 7.34 -1.07
N THR A 55 3.06 8.07 -0.32
CA THR A 55 4.49 7.76 -0.21
C THR A 55 4.77 6.42 0.49
N VAL A 56 3.92 6.02 1.44
CA VAL A 56 4.06 4.74 2.13
C VAL A 56 3.53 3.60 1.26
N LEU A 57 2.40 3.77 0.59
CA LEU A 57 1.76 2.74 -0.23
C LEU A 57 2.59 2.34 -1.45
N GLU A 58 3.35 3.27 -2.04
CA GLU A 58 4.17 3.03 -3.23
C GLU A 58 5.17 1.85 -3.06
N PRO A 59 6.13 1.88 -2.11
CA PRO A 59 7.09 0.79 -1.95
C PRO A 59 6.44 -0.54 -1.53
N TYR A 60 5.34 -0.49 -0.78
CA TYR A 60 4.58 -1.70 -0.45
C TYR A 60 3.84 -2.28 -1.67
N SER A 61 3.32 -1.43 -2.57
CA SER A 61 2.73 -1.87 -3.83
C SER A 61 3.76 -2.56 -4.73
N GLU A 62 4.95 -1.98 -4.84
CA GLU A 62 6.06 -2.56 -5.60
C GLU A 62 6.46 -3.93 -5.02
N GLY A 63 6.64 -4.00 -3.70
CA GLY A 63 6.97 -5.26 -3.03
C GLY A 63 5.90 -6.35 -3.21
N MET A 64 4.62 -5.98 -3.19
CA MET A 64 3.53 -6.90 -3.50
C MET A 64 3.61 -7.44 -4.92
N VAL A 65 3.81 -6.56 -5.91
CA VAL A 65 3.93 -6.96 -7.32
C VAL A 65 5.08 -7.94 -7.48
N GLU A 66 6.27 -7.63 -6.94
CA GLU A 66 7.42 -8.53 -6.99
C GLU A 66 7.12 -9.90 -6.33
N ALA A 67 6.44 -9.91 -5.18
CA ALA A 67 6.10 -11.16 -4.50
C ALA A 67 5.07 -11.98 -5.29
N ILE A 68 4.09 -11.33 -5.90
CA ILE A 68 3.08 -11.97 -6.75
C ILE A 68 3.71 -12.53 -8.03
N ASP A 69 4.59 -11.78 -8.68
CA ASP A 69 5.28 -12.22 -9.90
C ASP A 69 6.08 -13.49 -9.61
N GLN A 70 6.85 -13.54 -8.51
CA GLN A 70 7.57 -14.74 -8.07
C GLN A 70 6.64 -15.94 -7.83
N PHE A 71 5.42 -15.73 -7.32
CA PHE A 71 4.42 -16.79 -7.19
C PHE A 71 3.92 -17.35 -8.52
N THR A 72 3.85 -16.50 -9.54
CA THR A 72 3.32 -16.85 -10.85
C THR A 72 4.38 -17.41 -11.80
N GLU A 73 5.64 -16.99 -11.66
CA GLU A 73 6.77 -17.48 -12.45
C GLU A 73 7.32 -18.83 -11.96
N ASP A 74 7.16 -19.18 -10.68
CA ASP A 74 7.55 -20.51 -10.14
C ASP A 74 6.53 -21.63 -10.48
N ARG A 75 5.46 -21.30 -11.23
CA ARG A 75 4.58 -22.32 -11.82
C ARG A 75 5.17 -22.68 -13.19
N PRO A 76 5.81 -23.85 -13.36
CA PRO A 76 6.14 -24.31 -14.70
C PRO A 76 4.83 -24.36 -15.50
N ASP A 77 4.79 -23.64 -16.62
CA ASP A 77 3.78 -23.81 -17.68
C ASP A 77 3.58 -25.32 -17.89
N ASP A 78 2.33 -25.78 -17.69
CA ASP A 78 1.89 -27.15 -18.04
C ASP A 78 1.84 -27.32 -19.57
#